data_AF-A0ABD0NC05-F1
#
_entry.id   AF-A0ABD0NC05-F1
#
_cell.length_a   1.000
_cell.length_b   1.000
_cell.length_c   1.000
_cell.angle_alpha   90.00
_cell.angle_beta   90.00
_cell.angle_gamma   90.00
#
_symmetry.space_group_name_H-M   'P 1'
#
loop_
_entity.id
_entity.type
_entity.pdbx_description
1 polymer ?
#
loop_
_entity_poly.entity_id
_entity_poly.type
_entity_poly.pdbx_seq_one_letter_code
_entity_poly.pdbx_strand_id
1 'polypeptide(L)'
;LGLGFNHIRMIENGSLSYVPNLRELHLENNRLTRIPMGLADMKYLQVVYLHSNNISRVDVNDFCPRGFGMKRSFYNGISLYGNPVNYWEVQPATFRCVGDRLAIHFGNYKK
;
A
#
# COMPACT_ATOMS: atom_id res chain seq x y z
N LEU A 1 4.06 10.59 6.61
CA LEU A 1 2.95 10.66 7.59
C LEU A 1 3.03 9.41 8.45
N GLY A 2 3.37 9.60 9.72
CA GLY A 2 3.61 8.53 10.69
C GLY A 2 2.34 8.17 11.45
N LEU A 3 1.70 7.04 11.13
CA LEU A 3 0.53 6.51 11.86
C LEU A 3 0.74 5.04 12.26
N GLY A 4 1.99 4.55 12.21
CA GLY A 4 2.35 3.21 12.65
C GLY A 4 2.10 3.00 14.15
N PHE A 5 1.99 1.75 14.58
CA PHE A 5 1.83 1.36 16.00
C PHE A 5 0.61 2.00 16.68
N ASN A 6 -0.52 1.97 15.98
CA ASN A 6 -1.78 2.51 16.46
C ASN A 6 -2.87 1.43 16.48
N HIS A 7 -4.13 1.84 16.67
CA HIS A 7 -5.29 0.94 16.65
C HIS A 7 -6.26 1.29 15.51
N ILE A 8 -5.74 1.83 14.41
CA ILE A 8 -6.53 2.24 13.26
C ILE A 8 -7.14 1.01 12.62
N ARG A 9 -8.48 0.99 12.54
CA ARG A 9 -9.26 -0.09 11.92
C ARG A 9 -9.61 0.21 10.47
N MET A 10 -9.75 1.50 10.14
CA MET A 10 -10.07 1.97 8.80
C MET A 10 -9.52 3.37 8.58
N ILE A 11 -9.17 3.67 7.34
CA ILE A 11 -8.94 5.03 6.85
C ILE A 11 -10.18 5.41 6.04
N GLU A 12 -10.76 6.56 6.35
CA GLU A 12 -11.96 7.05 5.67
C GLU A 12 -11.65 7.44 4.22
N ASN A 13 -12.60 7.19 3.32
CA ASN A 13 -12.46 7.50 1.91
C ASN A 13 -12.25 9.00 1.70
N GLY A 14 -11.32 9.35 0.82
CA GLY A 14 -11.02 10.75 0.52
C GLY A 14 -10.18 11.48 1.57
N SER A 15 -9.99 10.92 2.77
CA SER A 15 -9.13 11.55 3.80
C SER A 15 -7.70 11.77 3.32
N LEU A 16 -7.15 10.85 2.52
CA LEU A 16 -5.81 10.95 1.93
C LEU A 16 -5.71 12.03 0.84
N SER A 17 -6.83 12.54 0.31
CA SER A 17 -6.82 13.61 -0.70
C SER A 17 -6.35 14.95 -0.15
N TYR A 18 -6.46 15.16 1.17
CA TYR A 18 -6.00 16.37 1.85
C TYR A 18 -4.48 16.45 2.02
N VAL A 19 -3.76 15.36 1.70
CA VAL A 19 -2.29 15.30 1.73
C VAL A 19 -1.72 14.94 0.35
N PRO A 20 -1.99 15.74 -0.70
CA PRO A 20 -1.74 15.36 -2.09
C PRO A 20 -0.25 15.18 -2.44
N ASN A 21 0.65 15.80 -1.65
CA ASN A 21 2.10 15.78 -1.86
C ASN A 21 2.83 14.77 -0.96
N LEU A 22 2.09 13.92 -0.24
CA LEU A 22 2.70 12.94 0.66
C LEU A 22 3.54 11.93 -0.12
N ARG A 23 4.77 11.69 0.37
CA ARG A 23 5.72 10.73 -0.24
C ARG A 23 5.79 9.40 0.49
N GLU A 24 5.59 9.42 1.81
CA GLU A 24 5.72 8.25 2.66
C GLU A 24 4.54 8.16 3.63
N LEU A 25 3.93 6.99 3.71
CA LEU A 25 2.79 6.69 4.59
C LEU A 25 3.08 5.44 5.42
N HIS A 26 3.14 5.62 6.73
CA HIS A 26 3.37 4.57 7.70
C HIS A 26 2.05 4.21 8.36
N LEU A 27 1.57 3.00 8.13
CA LEU A 27 0.34 2.43 8.68
C LEU A 27 0.57 1.03 9.24
N GLU A 28 1.82 0.63 9.43
CA GLU A 28 2.22 -0.64 10.01
C GLU A 28 1.73 -0.81 11.45
N ASN A 29 1.60 -2.06 11.91
CA ASN A 29 1.19 -2.36 13.28
C ASN A 29 -0.13 -1.66 13.67
N ASN A 30 -1.14 -1.84 12.83
CA ASN A 30 -2.50 -1.35 13.03
C ASN A 30 -3.50 -2.52 12.90
N ARG A 31 -4.79 -2.21 12.74
CA ARG A 31 -5.88 -3.20 12.62
C ARG A 31 -6.63 -3.04 11.30
N LEU A 32 -5.95 -2.58 10.24
CA LEU A 32 -6.55 -2.39 8.93
C LEU A 32 -6.94 -3.75 8.34
N THR A 33 -8.14 -3.84 7.76
CA THR A 33 -8.65 -5.07 7.12
C THR A 33 -8.54 -5.05 5.60
N ARG A 34 -8.21 -3.89 5.03
CA ARG A 34 -8.10 -3.65 3.59
C ARG A 34 -7.09 -2.53 3.32
N ILE A 35 -6.62 -2.43 2.08
CA ILE A 35 -5.80 -1.31 1.65
C ILE A 35 -6.63 0.00 1.72
N PRO A 36 -6.07 1.11 2.23
CA PRO A 36 -6.75 2.40 2.23
C PRO A 36 -7.17 2.83 0.83
N MET A 37 -8.45 3.21 0.67
CA MET A 37 -8.94 3.74 -0.59
C MET A 37 -8.25 5.09 -0.90
N GLY A 38 -7.86 5.28 -2.15
CA GLY A 38 -7.21 6.51 -2.63
C GLY A 38 -5.70 6.45 -2.74
N LEU A 39 -5.02 5.37 -2.30
CA LEU A 39 -3.56 5.21 -2.54
C LEU A 39 -3.19 5.26 -4.03
N ALA A 40 -4.06 4.74 -4.89
CA ALA A 40 -3.92 4.80 -6.34
C ALA A 40 -3.90 6.24 -6.89
N ASP A 41 -4.60 7.17 -6.21
CA ASP A 41 -4.74 8.57 -6.62
C ASP A 41 -3.62 9.46 -6.07
N MET A 42 -2.84 8.97 -5.10
CA MET A 42 -1.72 9.71 -4.50
C MET A 42 -0.54 9.77 -5.48
N LYS A 43 -0.43 10.90 -6.18
CA LYS A 43 0.50 11.09 -7.31
C LYS A 43 1.98 10.98 -6.94
N TYR A 44 2.34 11.40 -5.72
CA TYR A 44 3.73 11.49 -5.25
C TYR A 44 4.09 10.44 -4.19
N LEU A 45 3.16 9.55 -3.83
CA LEU A 45 3.41 8.53 -2.83
C LEU A 45 4.37 7.48 -3.38
N GLN A 46 5.49 7.28 -2.68
CA GLN A 46 6.59 6.40 -3.06
C GLN A 46 6.75 5.23 -2.09
N VAL A 47 6.46 5.44 -0.80
CA VAL A 47 6.59 4.40 0.23
C VAL A 47 5.28 4.27 0.99
N VAL A 48 4.82 3.03 1.15
CA VAL A 48 3.68 2.70 1.99
C VAL A 48 3.94 1.46 2.81
N TYR A 49 3.89 1.62 4.14
CA TYR A 49 4.04 0.51 5.07
C TYR A 49 2.69 0.08 5.61
N LEU A 50 2.30 -1.15 5.30
CA LEU A 50 1.05 -1.78 5.72
C LEU A 50 1.29 -3.13 6.43
N HIS A 51 2.53 -3.45 6.76
CA HIS A 51 2.87 -4.71 7.40
C HIS A 51 2.27 -4.80 8.81
N SER A 52 2.12 -6.02 9.32
CA SER A 52 1.54 -6.26 10.65
C SER A 52 0.15 -5.62 10.79
N ASN A 53 -0.75 -5.90 9.84
CA ASN A 53 -2.15 -5.50 9.87
C ASN A 53 -3.04 -6.76 9.69
N ASN A 54 -4.34 -6.58 9.48
CA ASN A 54 -5.30 -7.65 9.26
C ASN A 54 -5.85 -7.67 7.82
N ILE A 55 -5.05 -7.23 6.84
CA ILE A 55 -5.43 -7.13 5.43
C ILE A 55 -5.55 -8.52 4.83
N SER A 56 -6.78 -8.93 4.48
CA SER A 56 -7.05 -10.27 3.94
C SER A 56 -7.22 -10.30 2.42
N ARG A 57 -7.31 -9.14 1.77
CA ARG A 57 -7.51 -9.01 0.31
C ARG A 57 -6.80 -7.77 -0.21
N VAL A 58 -6.27 -7.88 -1.42
CA VAL A 58 -5.64 -6.79 -2.17
C VAL A 58 -6.16 -6.84 -3.60
N ASP A 59 -6.84 -5.78 -4.02
CA ASP A 59 -7.41 -5.65 -5.35
C ASP A 59 -6.40 -5.10 -6.36
N VAL A 60 -6.62 -5.41 -7.63
CA VAL A 60 -5.71 -5.06 -8.74
C VAL A 60 -5.45 -3.56 -8.89
N ASN A 61 -6.26 -2.69 -8.29
CA ASN A 61 -6.14 -1.24 -8.39
C ASN A 61 -5.88 -0.55 -7.04
N ASP A 62 -5.57 -1.29 -5.99
CA ASP A 62 -5.39 -0.72 -4.66
C ASP A 62 -4.17 0.23 -4.60
N PHE A 63 -3.10 -0.10 -5.31
CA PHE A 63 -1.87 0.69 -5.35
C PHE A 63 -1.73 1.51 -6.64
N CYS A 64 -2.21 0.96 -7.76
CA CYS A 64 -1.99 1.50 -9.08
C CYS A 64 -3.33 1.93 -9.73
N PRO A 65 -3.40 3.14 -10.32
CA PRO A 65 -4.61 3.63 -10.98
C PRO A 65 -4.90 2.86 -12.27
N ARG A 66 -6.17 2.81 -12.69
CA ARG A 66 -6.62 2.10 -13.90
C ARG A 66 -6.10 2.73 -15.21
N GLY A 67 -5.86 4.03 -15.22
CA GLY A 67 -5.45 4.79 -16.42
C GLY A 67 -3.97 5.18 -16.44
N PHE A 68 -3.41 5.31 -17.65
CA PHE A 68 -2.09 5.89 -17.88
C PHE A 68 -2.06 7.36 -17.40
N GLY A 69 -1.02 7.76 -16.65
CA GLY A 69 -0.71 9.17 -16.38
C GLY A 69 -1.12 9.75 -15.01
N MET A 70 -1.66 8.96 -14.07
CA MET A 70 -2.08 9.50 -12.76
C MET A 70 -1.00 9.44 -11.67
N LYS A 71 -0.20 8.37 -11.62
CA LYS A 71 0.90 8.26 -10.66
C LYS A 71 2.16 8.91 -11.24
N ARG A 72 2.66 9.97 -10.58
CA ARG A 72 3.88 10.70 -11.00
C ARG A 72 5.16 10.07 -10.45
N SER A 73 5.05 9.23 -9.43
CA SER A 73 6.17 8.48 -8.88
C SER A 73 5.82 7.01 -8.80
N PHE A 74 6.78 6.16 -9.15
CA PHE A 74 6.69 4.73 -8.87
C PHE A 74 6.81 4.49 -7.36
N TYR A 75 6.21 3.40 -6.89
CA TYR A 75 6.51 2.94 -5.54
C TYR A 75 7.95 2.42 -5.47
N ASN A 76 8.66 2.86 -4.45
CA ASN A 76 9.99 2.42 -4.05
C ASN A 76 9.93 1.46 -2.84
N GLY A 77 8.78 1.38 -2.16
CA GLY A 77 8.58 0.47 -1.04
C GLY A 77 7.10 0.22 -0.74
N ILE A 78 6.69 -1.04 -0.75
CA ILE A 78 5.38 -1.50 -0.29
C ILE A 78 5.63 -2.68 0.65
N SER A 79 5.17 -2.59 1.90
CA SER A 79 5.26 -3.73 2.82
C SER A 79 3.87 -4.28 3.16
N LEU A 80 3.68 -5.58 2.98
CA LEU A 80 2.44 -6.30 3.28
C LEU A 80 2.67 -7.55 4.14
N TYR A 81 3.90 -7.88 4.51
CA TYR A 81 4.19 -8.98 5.42
C TYR A 81 3.45 -8.88 6.76
N GLY A 82 3.19 -10.02 7.41
CA GLY A 82 2.41 -10.05 8.65
C GLY A 82 0.95 -9.65 8.47
N ASN A 83 0.41 -9.78 7.25
CA ASN A 83 -1.02 -9.73 6.97
C ASN A 83 -1.53 -11.13 6.57
N PRO A 84 -2.84 -11.41 6.73
CA PRO A 84 -3.42 -12.69 6.34
C PRO A 84 -3.52 -12.91 4.82
N VAL A 85 -3.36 -11.86 4.00
CA VAL A 85 -3.30 -12.00 2.53
C VAL A 85 -2.02 -12.74 2.10
N ASN A 86 -2.18 -13.76 1.27
CA ASN A 86 -1.04 -14.50 0.74
C ASN A 86 -0.57 -13.90 -0.59
N TYR A 87 0.73 -14.01 -0.87
CA TYR A 87 1.32 -13.51 -2.12
C TYR A 87 0.66 -14.08 -3.38
N TRP A 88 0.33 -15.38 -3.40
CA TRP A 88 -0.27 -16.04 -4.56
C TRP A 88 -1.74 -15.65 -4.81
N GLU A 89 -2.40 -14.99 -3.86
CA GLU A 89 -3.77 -14.47 -4.03
C GLU A 89 -3.76 -13.10 -4.71
N VAL A 90 -2.60 -12.43 -4.78
CA VAL A 90 -2.47 -11.07 -5.31
C VAL A 90 -2.00 -11.09 -6.75
N GLN A 91 -2.80 -10.49 -7.63
CA GLN A 91 -2.48 -10.42 -9.06
C GLN A 91 -1.18 -9.64 -9.29
N PRO A 92 -0.25 -10.10 -10.16
CA PRO A 92 0.96 -9.33 -10.47
C PRO A 92 0.67 -7.91 -10.99
N ALA A 93 -0.44 -7.74 -11.71
CA ALA A 93 -0.90 -6.45 -12.23
C ALA A 93 -1.21 -5.42 -11.14
N THR A 94 -1.44 -5.85 -9.90
CA THR A 94 -1.61 -4.98 -8.71
C THR A 94 -0.40 -4.05 -8.52
N PHE A 95 0.80 -4.50 -8.88
CA PHE A 95 2.07 -3.80 -8.66
C PHE A 95 2.67 -3.18 -9.93
N ARG A 96 1.87 -2.97 -10.97
CA ARG A 96 2.31 -2.42 -12.28
C ARG A 96 2.97 -1.03 -12.22
N CYS A 97 2.83 -0.31 -11.11
CA CYS A 97 3.38 1.02 -10.87
C CYS A 97 4.45 1.02 -9.76
N VAL A 98 5.09 -0.13 -9.52
CA VAL A 98 6.24 -0.29 -8.64
C VAL A 98 7.51 -0.33 -9.50
N GLY A 99 8.55 0.42 -9.12
CA GLY A 99 9.75 0.59 -9.96
C GLY A 99 10.69 -0.62 -9.95
N ASP A 100 10.72 -1.37 -8.85
CA ASP A 100 11.53 -2.57 -8.67
C ASP A 100 10.70 -3.65 -7.97
N ARG A 101 10.84 -4.92 -8.38
CA ARG A 101 10.21 -6.04 -7.68
C ARG A 101 10.70 -6.17 -6.24
N LEU A 102 11.95 -5.79 -5.98
CA LEU A 102 12.53 -5.80 -4.64
C LEU A 102 11.86 -4.78 -3.69
N ALA A 103 11.13 -3.80 -4.23
CA ALA A 103 10.40 -2.84 -3.41
C ALA A 103 9.15 -3.44 -2.73
N ILE A 104 8.74 -4.67 -3.08
CA ILE A 104 7.53 -5.30 -2.56
C ILE A 104 7.90 -6.34 -1.50
N HIS A 105 7.55 -6.06 -0.24
CA HIS A 105 7.85 -6.93 0.90
C HIS A 105 6.58 -7.65 1.38
N PHE A 106 6.27 -8.84 0.86
CA PHE A 106 5.07 -9.64 1.24
C PHE A 106 5.28 -10.63 2.39
N GLY A 107 6.51 -11.01 2.69
CA GLY A 107 6.80 -12.04 3.68
C GLY A 107 8.04 -12.82 3.30
N ASN A 108 8.81 -13.19 4.33
CA ASN A 108 10.22 -13.55 4.34
C ASN A 108 10.82 -14.01 3.00
N TYR A 109 11.71 -13.18 2.44
CA TYR A 109 12.98 -13.71 1.97
C TYR A 109 13.65 -14.38 3.18
N LYS A 110 13.27 -15.63 3.46
CA LYS A 110 14.17 -16.56 4.14
C LYS A 110 15.31 -16.74 3.15
N LYS A 111 16.42 -16.06 3.39
CA LYS A 111 17.70 -16.66 3.01
C LYS A 111 17.87 -17.95 3.79
#